data_AF-B9TGB8-F1
#
_entry.id   AF-B9TGB8-F1
#
_cell.length_a   1.000
_cell.length_b   1.000
_cell.length_c   1.000
_cell.angle_alpha   90.00
_cell.angle_beta   90.00
_cell.angle_gamma   90.00
#
_symmetry.space_group_name_H-M   'P 1'
#
loop_
_entity.id
_entity.type
_entity.pdbx_description
1 polymer ?
#
loop_
_entity_poly.entity_id
_entity_poly.type
_entity_poly.pdbx_seq_one_letter_code
_entity_poly.pdbx_strand_id
1 'polypeptide(L)'
;MDIKLYKDRKLNFDEMVASLQRDLDFAHRIGCRNLRLIVNTPPEVVVACVPLAEKLDVRMGIEVHSPFHFDHPWILRYTELTRATGSSHVGYVPDMGMYIKHYPPVFRDRFLRMGATPSIVEFILQAHEARVMADYVIMDVRKLGGNQVDLQMAETLRHNIWSNPRRMLEFMPWIFNIHAKFYEIDDSGREPSIPYEEIIPVLIEGGYDGHLSSEYEGQRHIEDAFEVDGREQVRRQQEMFKRLLGEA
;
A
#
# COMPACT_ATOMS: atom_id res chain seq x y z
N MET A 1 10.21 5.82 -8.24
CA MET A 1 11.56 6.19 -8.72
C MET A 1 12.09 7.30 -7.83
N ASP A 2 13.36 7.22 -7.40
CA ASP A 2 14.00 8.35 -6.72
C ASP A 2 14.35 9.44 -7.74
N ILE A 3 13.81 10.64 -7.53
CA ILE A 3 14.00 11.80 -8.41
C ILE A 3 15.01 12.81 -7.85
N LYS A 4 15.59 12.55 -6.67
CA LYS A 4 16.45 13.46 -5.93
C LYS A 4 17.92 13.01 -5.93
N LEU A 5 18.40 12.52 -7.07
CA LEU A 5 19.82 12.18 -7.25
C LEU A 5 20.75 13.40 -7.07
N TYR A 6 20.28 14.59 -7.46
CA TYR A 6 21.02 15.85 -7.33
C TYR A 6 20.47 16.70 -6.19
N LYS A 7 21.33 17.48 -5.52
CA LYS A 7 20.96 18.30 -4.33
C LYS A 7 20.09 19.49 -4.70
N ASP A 8 20.31 20.06 -5.87
CA ASP A 8 19.83 21.36 -6.32
C ASP A 8 18.70 21.27 -7.35
N ARG A 9 18.48 20.09 -7.94
CA ARG A 9 17.41 19.85 -8.91
C ARG A 9 16.90 18.41 -8.87
N LYS A 10 15.71 18.22 -9.43
CA LYS A 10 15.17 16.88 -9.70
C LYS A 10 15.75 16.34 -11.01
N LEU A 11 15.64 15.02 -11.20
CA LEU A 11 15.87 14.41 -12.50
C LEU A 11 14.94 15.00 -13.55
N ASN A 12 15.48 15.26 -14.75
CA ASN A 12 14.66 15.60 -15.92
C ASN A 12 14.05 14.33 -16.53
N PHE A 13 13.24 14.49 -17.58
CA PHE A 13 12.54 13.37 -18.23
C PHE A 13 13.50 12.28 -18.72
N ASP A 14 14.53 12.64 -19.49
CA ASP A 14 15.48 11.67 -20.06
C ASP A 14 16.28 10.94 -18.98
N GLU A 15 16.63 11.63 -17.90
CA GLU A 15 17.33 11.04 -16.75
C GLU A 15 16.43 10.05 -15.98
N MET A 16 15.14 10.36 -15.85
CA MET A 16 14.16 9.46 -15.27
C MET A 16 13.97 8.21 -16.13
N VAL A 17 13.85 8.37 -17.45
CA VAL A 17 13.78 7.26 -18.42
C VAL A 17 15.03 6.39 -18.32
N ALA A 18 16.22 6.99 -18.38
CA ALA A 18 17.48 6.27 -18.25
C ALA A 18 17.59 5.54 -16.91
N SER A 19 17.07 6.11 -15.82
CA SER A 19 17.05 5.43 -14.53
C SER A 19 16.16 4.19 -14.54
N LEU A 20 14.93 4.31 -15.05
CA LEU A 20 14.01 3.18 -15.14
C LEU A 20 14.51 2.09 -16.10
N GLN A 21 15.15 2.47 -17.21
CA GLN A 21 15.79 1.51 -18.12
C GLN A 21 16.90 0.71 -17.43
N ARG A 22 17.73 1.35 -16.60
CA ARG A 22 18.73 0.63 -15.79
C ARG A 22 18.09 -0.37 -14.82
N ASP A 23 16.99 -0.01 -14.20
CA ASP A 23 16.26 -0.91 -13.28
C ASP A 23 15.68 -2.11 -14.04
N LEU A 24 15.17 -1.91 -15.25
CA LEU A 24 14.69 -2.99 -16.14
C LEU A 24 15.83 -3.94 -16.55
N ASP A 25 16.97 -3.40 -17.00
CA ASP A 25 18.15 -4.19 -17.33
C ASP A 25 18.66 -4.98 -16.11
N PHE A 26 18.65 -4.36 -14.93
CA PHE A 26 19.06 -5.03 -13.70
C PHE A 26 18.10 -6.17 -13.34
N ALA A 27 16.78 -5.93 -13.37
CA ALA A 27 15.76 -6.94 -13.11
C ALA A 27 15.90 -8.15 -14.06
N HIS A 28 16.08 -7.89 -15.36
CA HIS A 28 16.31 -8.93 -16.36
C HIS A 28 17.58 -9.76 -16.04
N ARG A 29 18.68 -9.10 -15.69
CA ARG A 29 19.96 -9.77 -15.38
C ARG A 29 19.90 -10.70 -14.16
N ILE A 30 19.05 -10.40 -13.19
CA ILE A 30 18.86 -11.25 -11.99
C ILE A 30 17.68 -12.22 -12.13
N GLY A 31 17.01 -12.27 -13.29
CA GLY A 31 15.90 -13.18 -13.57
C GLY A 31 14.54 -12.74 -13.01
N CYS A 32 14.41 -11.51 -12.53
CA CYS A 32 13.13 -10.96 -12.09
C CYS A 32 12.28 -10.53 -13.30
N ARG A 33 11.02 -10.99 -13.34
CA ARG A 33 10.07 -10.64 -14.40
C ARG A 33 9.09 -9.53 -14.04
N ASN A 34 9.05 -9.11 -12.77
CA ASN A 34 8.17 -8.05 -12.29
C ASN A 34 9.03 -6.98 -11.60
N LEU A 35 8.85 -5.73 -12.00
CA LEU A 35 9.48 -4.56 -11.40
C LEU A 35 8.39 -3.67 -10.79
N ARG A 36 8.46 -3.45 -9.47
CA ARG A 36 7.57 -2.53 -8.77
C ARG A 36 8.06 -1.09 -8.95
N LEU A 37 7.16 -0.20 -9.33
CA LEU A 37 7.40 1.24 -9.45
C LEU A 37 6.72 1.98 -8.31
N ILE A 38 7.37 3.00 -7.74
CA ILE A 38 6.72 3.87 -6.74
C ILE A 38 5.58 4.64 -7.41
N VAL A 39 4.46 4.81 -6.70
CA VAL A 39 3.22 5.46 -7.20
C VAL A 39 3.45 6.79 -7.92
N ASN A 40 4.46 7.56 -7.50
CA ASN A 40 4.78 8.89 -8.05
C ASN A 40 5.63 8.87 -9.32
N THR A 41 5.98 7.69 -9.84
CA THR A 41 6.70 7.55 -11.11
C THR A 41 5.81 8.12 -12.23
N PRO A 42 6.25 9.14 -12.99
CA PRO A 42 5.40 9.75 -14.01
C PRO A 42 4.98 8.74 -15.08
N PRO A 43 3.70 8.71 -15.49
CA PRO A 43 3.22 7.75 -16.48
C PRO A 43 3.93 7.90 -17.82
N GLU A 44 4.34 9.12 -18.21
CA GLU A 44 5.07 9.37 -19.45
C GLU A 44 6.45 8.69 -19.47
N VAL A 45 7.13 8.60 -18.31
CA VAL A 45 8.40 7.88 -18.17
C VAL A 45 8.19 6.38 -18.36
N VAL A 46 7.09 5.85 -17.82
CA VAL A 46 6.73 4.43 -17.95
C VAL A 46 6.41 4.08 -19.39
N VAL A 47 5.58 4.91 -20.06
CA VAL A 47 5.26 4.77 -21.48
C VAL A 47 6.52 4.76 -22.34
N ALA A 48 7.48 5.66 -22.07
CA ALA A 48 8.75 5.70 -22.80
C ALA A 48 9.62 4.44 -22.59
N CYS A 49 9.44 3.71 -21.49
CA CYS A 49 10.17 2.48 -21.20
C CYS A 49 9.49 1.20 -21.72
N VAL A 50 8.26 1.28 -22.23
CA VAL A 50 7.49 0.12 -22.73
C VAL A 50 8.27 -0.72 -23.75
N PRO A 51 8.92 -0.14 -24.79
CA PRO A 51 9.63 -0.95 -25.77
C PRO A 51 10.78 -1.78 -25.18
N LEU A 52 11.45 -1.26 -24.14
CA LEU A 52 12.52 -1.99 -23.46
C LEU A 52 11.94 -3.07 -22.53
N ALA A 53 10.88 -2.74 -21.80
CA ALA A 53 10.18 -3.68 -20.93
C ALA A 53 9.70 -4.92 -21.70
N GLU A 54 9.12 -4.73 -22.88
CA GLU A 54 8.71 -5.80 -23.80
C GLU A 54 9.90 -6.62 -24.30
N LYS A 55 10.97 -5.95 -24.74
CA LYS A 55 12.20 -6.62 -25.22
C LYS A 55 12.84 -7.51 -24.15
N LEU A 56 12.83 -7.07 -22.89
CA LEU A 56 13.45 -7.78 -21.77
C LEU A 56 12.49 -8.78 -21.10
N ASP A 57 11.22 -8.79 -21.50
CA ASP A 57 10.12 -9.51 -20.84
C ASP A 57 10.01 -9.23 -19.34
N VAL A 58 10.10 -7.93 -18.98
CA VAL A 58 9.96 -7.44 -17.60
C VAL A 58 8.72 -6.57 -17.51
N ARG A 59 7.80 -6.92 -16.62
CA ARG A 59 6.56 -6.19 -16.37
C ARG A 59 6.79 -5.05 -15.38
N MET A 60 6.30 -3.86 -15.70
CA MET A 60 6.31 -2.67 -14.85
C MET A 60 4.98 -2.50 -14.11
N GLY A 61 4.98 -2.76 -12.81
CA GLY A 61 3.79 -2.63 -11.96
C GLY A 61 3.86 -1.37 -11.10
N ILE A 62 2.93 -0.44 -11.27
CA ILE A 62 2.83 0.75 -10.40
C ILE A 62 2.23 0.34 -9.05
N GLU A 63 2.93 0.66 -7.98
CA GLU A 63 2.43 0.43 -6.63
C GLU A 63 1.27 1.38 -6.35
N VAL A 64 0.08 0.82 -6.16
CA VAL A 64 -1.08 1.58 -5.70
C VAL A 64 -1.11 1.40 -4.19
N HIS A 65 -0.80 2.45 -3.44
CA HIS A 65 -0.78 2.42 -1.98
C HIS A 65 -1.46 3.66 -1.43
N SER A 66 -1.95 3.58 -0.18
CA SER A 66 -2.60 4.69 0.51
C SER A 66 -1.72 5.97 0.48
N PRO A 67 -2.28 7.16 0.16
CA PRO A 67 -3.71 7.47 0.07
C PRO A 67 -4.31 7.22 -1.33
N PHE A 68 -3.54 6.67 -2.26
CA PHE A 68 -4.03 6.34 -3.59
C PHE A 68 -4.82 5.03 -3.54
N HIS A 69 -5.87 4.98 -4.35
CA HIS A 69 -6.70 3.82 -4.61
C HIS A 69 -7.07 3.81 -6.09
N PHE A 70 -7.70 2.76 -6.58
CA PHE A 70 -8.00 2.57 -8.00
C PHE A 70 -8.90 3.64 -8.65
N ASP A 71 -9.70 4.36 -7.85
CA ASP A 71 -10.54 5.48 -8.33
C ASP A 71 -9.86 6.85 -8.17
N HIS A 72 -8.66 6.89 -7.60
CA HIS A 72 -7.95 8.14 -7.43
C HIS A 72 -7.56 8.71 -8.80
N PRO A 73 -7.79 10.01 -9.09
CA PRO A 73 -7.55 10.60 -10.41
C PRO A 73 -6.14 10.34 -10.98
N TRP A 74 -5.14 10.33 -10.11
CA TRP A 74 -3.76 9.94 -10.47
C TRP A 74 -3.67 8.53 -11.06
N ILE A 75 -4.31 7.53 -10.42
CA ILE A 75 -4.30 6.14 -10.87
C ILE A 75 -5.12 5.97 -12.15
N LEU A 76 -6.25 6.67 -12.27
CA LEU A 76 -7.05 6.67 -13.49
C LEU A 76 -6.29 7.27 -14.68
N ARG A 77 -5.59 8.40 -14.50
CA ARG A 77 -4.72 8.98 -15.54
C ARG A 77 -3.60 8.01 -15.93
N TYR A 78 -2.99 7.36 -14.95
CA TYR A 78 -1.95 6.36 -15.20
C TYR A 78 -2.51 5.17 -16.01
N THR A 79 -3.73 4.74 -15.68
CA THR A 79 -4.45 3.70 -16.40
C THR A 79 -4.65 4.11 -17.86
N GLU A 80 -5.23 5.28 -18.11
CA GLU A 80 -5.50 5.80 -19.45
C GLU A 80 -4.24 5.80 -20.33
N LEU A 81 -3.16 6.43 -19.86
CA LEU A 81 -1.92 6.55 -20.61
C LEU A 81 -1.25 5.20 -20.89
N THR A 82 -1.23 4.30 -19.90
CA THR A 82 -0.58 3.00 -20.08
C THR A 82 -1.42 2.03 -20.89
N ARG A 83 -2.76 2.09 -20.82
CA ARG A 83 -3.64 1.29 -21.68
C ARG A 83 -3.59 1.74 -23.14
N ALA A 84 -3.40 3.03 -23.41
CA ALA A 84 -3.22 3.54 -24.76
C ALA A 84 -2.00 2.96 -25.49
N THR A 85 -1.02 2.41 -24.76
CA THR A 85 0.15 1.74 -25.36
C THR A 85 -0.18 0.37 -25.96
N GLY A 86 -1.28 -0.27 -25.54
CA GLY A 86 -1.62 -1.65 -25.90
C GLY A 86 -0.71 -2.73 -25.28
N SER A 87 0.27 -2.34 -24.47
CA SER A 87 1.24 -3.26 -23.89
C SER A 87 0.68 -4.05 -22.69
N SER A 88 1.01 -5.33 -22.63
CA SER A 88 0.73 -6.19 -21.47
C SER A 88 1.83 -6.14 -20.40
N HIS A 89 2.92 -5.39 -20.64
CA HIS A 89 4.05 -5.24 -19.72
C HIS A 89 3.90 -4.07 -18.74
N VAL A 90 2.71 -3.45 -18.67
CA VAL A 90 2.40 -2.40 -17.69
C VAL A 90 1.15 -2.76 -16.91
N GLY A 91 1.17 -2.52 -15.60
CA GLY A 91 0.09 -2.92 -14.71
C GLY A 91 0.27 -2.36 -13.31
N TYR A 92 -0.23 -3.08 -12.31
CA TYR A 92 -0.37 -2.63 -10.93
C TYR A 92 0.26 -3.60 -9.94
N VAL A 93 0.71 -3.03 -8.82
CA VAL A 93 1.06 -3.74 -7.58
C VAL A 93 0.21 -3.15 -6.46
N PRO A 94 -0.97 -3.70 -6.17
CA PRO A 94 -1.81 -3.21 -5.09
C PRO A 94 -1.13 -3.48 -3.74
N ASP A 95 -1.05 -2.45 -2.91
CA ASP A 95 -0.68 -2.54 -1.50
C ASP A 95 -1.96 -2.61 -0.65
N MET A 96 -2.07 -3.66 0.15
CA MET A 96 -3.26 -3.92 0.97
C MET A 96 -3.52 -2.84 2.05
N GLY A 97 -2.56 -1.96 2.33
CA GLY A 97 -2.75 -0.79 3.19
C GLY A 97 -3.73 0.26 2.67
N MET A 98 -4.25 0.13 1.44
CA MET A 98 -5.39 0.93 0.98
C MET A 98 -6.76 0.40 1.47
N TYR A 99 -6.77 -0.76 2.15
CA TYR A 99 -7.97 -1.44 2.64
C TYR A 99 -8.04 -1.45 4.17
N ILE A 100 -7.56 -0.40 4.84
CA ILE A 100 -7.60 -0.29 6.31
C ILE A 100 -9.02 0.04 6.74
N LYS A 101 -9.79 -1.01 7.07
CA LYS A 101 -11.19 -0.95 7.50
C LYS A 101 -11.29 -0.51 8.96
N HIS A 102 -10.43 -1.02 9.83
CA HIS A 102 -10.36 -0.62 11.22
C HIS A 102 -9.00 0.01 11.51
N TYR A 103 -8.96 0.98 12.41
CA TYR A 103 -7.71 1.65 12.75
C TYR A 103 -6.74 0.66 13.45
N PRO A 104 -5.48 0.53 13.00
CA PRO A 104 -4.54 -0.44 13.57
C PRO A 104 -4.38 -0.33 15.09
N PRO A 105 -4.65 -1.40 15.87
CA PRO A 105 -4.48 -1.37 17.32
C PRO A 105 -3.04 -1.02 17.73
N VAL A 106 -2.03 -1.56 17.03
CA VAL A 106 -0.62 -1.18 17.26
C VAL A 106 -0.35 0.31 17.04
N PHE A 107 -1.06 0.99 16.12
CA PHE A 107 -0.94 2.44 15.95
C PHE A 107 -1.54 3.15 17.15
N ARG A 108 -2.77 2.79 17.53
CA ARG A 108 -3.48 3.34 18.69
C ARG A 108 -2.61 3.25 19.95
N ASP A 109 -2.06 2.06 20.20
CA ASP A 109 -1.28 1.79 21.40
C ASP A 109 0.02 2.58 21.42
N ARG A 110 0.67 2.76 20.27
CA ARG A 110 1.82 3.66 20.14
C ARG A 110 1.47 5.09 20.51
N PHE A 111 0.37 5.63 19.98
CA PHE A 111 -0.04 7.00 20.29
C PHE A 111 -0.39 7.18 21.77
N LEU A 112 -1.03 6.18 22.40
CA LEU A 112 -1.25 6.18 23.85
C LEU A 112 0.07 6.22 24.64
N ARG A 113 1.08 5.42 24.24
CA ARG A 113 2.42 5.46 24.87
C ARG A 113 3.13 6.81 24.69
N MET A 114 2.90 7.46 23.56
CA MET A 114 3.43 8.80 23.27
C MET A 114 2.72 9.93 24.05
N GLY A 115 1.62 9.64 24.75
CA GLY A 115 0.88 10.62 25.54
C GLY A 115 -0.36 11.18 24.85
N ALA A 116 -0.96 10.47 23.89
CA ALA A 116 -2.27 10.80 23.37
C ALA A 116 -3.35 10.75 24.48
N THR A 117 -4.33 11.64 24.38
CA THR A 117 -5.42 11.76 25.33
C THR A 117 -6.45 10.65 25.08
N PRO A 118 -6.73 9.73 26.04
CA PRO A 118 -7.56 8.55 25.77
C PRO A 118 -8.96 8.83 25.19
N SER A 119 -9.64 9.88 25.66
CA SER A 119 -10.96 10.27 25.13
C SER A 119 -10.90 10.80 23.69
N ILE A 120 -9.78 11.42 23.30
CA ILE A 120 -9.57 11.92 21.94
C ILE A 120 -9.15 10.78 21.01
N VAL A 121 -8.35 9.84 21.51
CA VAL A 121 -8.05 8.58 20.79
C VAL A 121 -9.35 7.88 20.43
N GLU A 122 -10.26 7.67 21.39
CA GLU A 122 -11.55 7.04 21.13
C GLU A 122 -12.39 7.82 20.10
N PHE A 123 -12.42 9.15 20.19
CA PHE A 123 -13.06 9.98 19.17
C PHE A 123 -12.48 9.76 17.76
N ILE A 124 -11.14 9.69 17.63
CA ILE A 124 -10.47 9.45 16.35
C ILE A 124 -10.81 8.05 15.80
N LEU A 125 -10.82 7.03 16.66
CA LEU A 125 -11.18 5.65 16.27
C LEU A 125 -12.62 5.59 15.73
N GLN A 126 -13.58 6.21 16.45
CA GLN A 126 -14.98 6.29 16.03
C GLN A 126 -15.13 7.05 14.71
N ALA A 127 -14.39 8.15 14.54
CA ALA A 127 -14.42 8.94 13.32
C ALA A 127 -13.84 8.16 12.11
N HIS A 128 -12.79 7.36 12.32
CA HIS A 128 -12.25 6.45 11.29
C HIS A 128 -13.25 5.37 10.89
N GLU A 129 -13.90 4.74 11.87
CA GLU A 129 -14.94 3.73 11.64
C GLU A 129 -16.12 4.31 10.84
N ALA A 130 -16.53 5.55 11.19
CA ALA A 130 -17.58 6.30 10.51
C ALA A 130 -17.15 6.92 9.17
N ARG A 131 -15.91 6.68 8.71
CA ARG A 131 -15.35 7.19 7.45
C ARG A 131 -15.38 8.73 7.34
N VAL A 132 -15.25 9.43 8.47
CA VAL A 132 -15.18 10.89 8.49
C VAL A 132 -13.87 11.33 7.82
N MET A 133 -13.94 12.37 6.98
CA MET A 133 -12.76 12.91 6.32
C MET A 133 -11.75 13.44 7.34
N ALA A 134 -10.48 13.09 7.16
CA ALA A 134 -9.39 13.40 8.09
C ALA A 134 -9.33 14.90 8.46
N ASP A 135 -9.57 15.80 7.50
CA ASP A 135 -9.59 17.25 7.74
C ASP A 135 -10.62 17.66 8.81
N TYR A 136 -11.81 17.06 8.81
CA TYR A 136 -12.82 17.34 9.82
C TYR A 136 -12.42 16.77 11.18
N VAL A 137 -11.87 15.56 11.22
CA VAL A 137 -11.37 14.96 12.46
C VAL A 137 -10.28 15.82 13.08
N ILE A 138 -9.31 16.29 12.29
CA ILE A 138 -8.23 17.17 12.76
C ILE A 138 -8.79 18.49 13.30
N MET A 139 -9.78 19.08 12.62
CA MET A 139 -10.44 20.30 13.11
C MET A 139 -11.17 20.07 14.43
N ASP A 140 -11.86 18.94 14.59
CA ASP A 140 -12.60 18.62 15.80
C ASP A 140 -11.68 18.27 16.98
N VAL A 141 -10.57 17.56 16.74
CA VAL A 141 -9.50 17.34 17.72
C VAL A 141 -8.96 18.68 18.26
N ARG A 142 -8.76 19.68 17.39
CA ARG A 142 -8.36 21.04 17.83
C ARG A 142 -9.42 21.69 18.73
N LYS A 143 -10.70 21.58 18.37
CA LYS A 143 -11.81 22.15 19.17
C LYS A 143 -11.97 21.47 20.53
N LEU A 144 -11.68 20.17 20.60
CA LEU A 144 -11.69 19.39 21.83
C LEU A 144 -10.46 19.68 22.73
N GLY A 145 -9.53 20.53 22.29
CA GLY A 145 -8.32 20.87 23.05
C GLY A 145 -7.25 19.78 22.99
N GLY A 146 -7.23 18.97 21.93
CA GLY A 146 -6.25 17.90 21.75
C GLY A 146 -4.81 18.39 21.72
N ASN A 147 -3.91 17.56 22.24
CA ASN A 147 -2.49 17.85 22.30
C ASN A 147 -1.79 17.55 20.95
N GLN A 148 -0.47 17.76 20.88
CA GLN A 148 0.28 17.54 19.64
C GLN A 148 0.28 16.08 19.18
N VAL A 149 0.26 15.12 20.11
CA VAL A 149 0.22 13.68 19.80
C VAL A 149 -1.16 13.28 19.28
N ASP A 150 -2.24 13.85 19.84
CA ASP A 150 -3.61 13.67 19.34
C ASP A 150 -3.74 14.16 17.89
N LEU A 151 -3.16 15.33 17.59
CA LEU A 151 -3.13 15.87 16.22
C LEU A 151 -2.31 14.98 15.29
N GLN A 152 -1.15 14.47 15.73
CA GLN A 152 -0.36 13.53 14.94
C GLN A 152 -1.15 12.24 14.64
N MET A 153 -1.88 11.70 15.62
CA MET A 153 -2.75 10.55 15.41
C MET A 153 -3.83 10.85 14.37
N ALA A 154 -4.53 11.99 14.49
CA ALA A 154 -5.55 12.39 13.53
C ALA A 154 -5.01 12.58 12.10
N GLU A 155 -3.78 13.09 11.94
CA GLU A 155 -3.11 13.23 10.64
C GLU A 155 -2.84 11.87 9.97
N THR A 156 -2.67 10.79 10.74
CA THR A 156 -2.50 9.45 10.16
C THR A 156 -3.70 9.01 9.34
N LEU A 157 -4.91 9.51 9.63
CA LEU A 157 -6.12 9.15 8.89
C LEU A 157 -6.03 9.50 7.40
N ARG A 158 -5.22 10.51 7.02
CA ARG A 158 -5.00 10.85 5.60
C ARG A 158 -4.36 9.70 4.81
N HIS A 159 -3.60 8.84 5.48
CA HIS A 159 -2.85 7.75 4.86
C HIS A 159 -3.31 6.38 5.35
N ASN A 160 -4.41 6.29 6.09
CA ASN A 160 -5.00 5.02 6.54
C ASN A 160 -6.46 4.94 6.10
N ILE A 161 -6.62 4.94 4.77
CA ILE A 161 -7.93 5.00 4.12
C ILE A 161 -8.56 3.61 4.03
N TRP A 162 -9.88 3.61 3.79
CA TRP A 162 -10.63 2.44 3.35
C TRP A 162 -11.03 2.61 1.88
N SER A 163 -10.72 1.61 1.06
CA SER A 163 -11.28 1.44 -0.28
C SER A 163 -12.04 0.11 -0.36
N ASN A 164 -12.98 -0.03 -1.30
CA ASN A 164 -13.70 -1.30 -1.46
C ASN A 164 -12.83 -2.30 -2.27
N PRO A 165 -12.47 -3.48 -1.72
CA PRO A 165 -11.65 -4.47 -2.42
C PRO A 165 -12.21 -4.89 -3.78
N ARG A 166 -13.55 -4.93 -3.95
CA ARG A 166 -14.20 -5.32 -5.21
C ARG A 166 -13.77 -4.44 -6.40
N ARG A 167 -13.28 -3.22 -6.15
CA ARG A 167 -12.75 -2.35 -7.20
C ARG A 167 -11.58 -3.01 -7.96
N MET A 168 -10.83 -3.92 -7.34
CA MET A 168 -9.74 -4.65 -7.99
C MET A 168 -10.20 -5.51 -9.17
N LEU A 169 -11.46 -5.97 -9.22
CA LEU A 169 -11.95 -6.87 -10.26
C LEU A 169 -11.78 -6.29 -11.67
N GLU A 170 -11.98 -4.98 -11.84
CA GLU A 170 -11.80 -4.31 -13.13
C GLU A 170 -10.33 -4.17 -13.53
N PHE A 171 -9.40 -4.26 -12.59
CA PHE A 171 -7.97 -4.13 -12.81
C PHE A 171 -7.24 -5.48 -12.80
N MET A 172 -7.92 -6.56 -12.40
CA MET A 172 -7.34 -7.88 -12.15
C MET A 172 -6.44 -8.40 -13.27
N PRO A 173 -6.79 -8.26 -14.58
CA PRO A 173 -5.92 -8.72 -15.67
C PRO A 173 -4.54 -8.06 -15.72
N TRP A 174 -4.34 -6.98 -14.97
CA TRP A 174 -3.12 -6.18 -14.95
C TRP A 174 -2.49 -6.08 -13.56
N ILE A 175 -2.96 -6.86 -12.58
CA ILE A 175 -2.32 -6.96 -11.28
C ILE A 175 -1.23 -8.03 -11.37
N PHE A 176 0.04 -7.61 -11.23
CA PHE A 176 1.19 -8.51 -11.44
C PHE A 176 1.70 -9.14 -10.14
N ASN A 177 1.60 -8.39 -9.05
CA ASN A 177 2.01 -8.82 -7.71
C ASN A 177 1.14 -8.06 -6.70
N ILE A 178 1.02 -8.56 -5.49
CA ILE A 178 0.34 -7.87 -4.41
C ILE A 178 1.31 -7.72 -3.24
N HIS A 179 1.37 -6.51 -2.68
CA HIS A 179 1.99 -6.29 -1.38
C HIS A 179 0.94 -6.57 -0.31
N ALA A 180 1.09 -7.71 0.36
CA ALA A 180 0.24 -8.16 1.43
C ALA A 180 0.62 -7.46 2.73
N LYS A 181 0.40 -6.14 2.79
CA LYS A 181 0.61 -5.33 3.97
C LYS A 181 -0.23 -5.81 5.15
N PHE A 182 0.40 -5.85 6.32
CA PHE A 182 -0.27 -6.09 7.59
C PHE A 182 0.48 -5.42 8.74
N TYR A 183 -0.24 -5.12 9.82
CA TYR A 183 0.33 -4.48 11.00
C TYR A 183 0.45 -5.43 12.18
N GLU A 184 -0.45 -6.38 12.31
CA GLU A 184 -0.34 -7.44 13.30
C GLU A 184 -1.22 -8.62 12.90
N ILE A 185 -0.83 -9.80 13.37
CA ILE A 185 -1.65 -11.01 13.32
C ILE A 185 -1.88 -11.38 14.77
N ASP A 186 -3.09 -11.10 15.24
CA ASP A 186 -3.48 -11.26 16.63
C ASP A 186 -3.48 -12.73 17.06
N ASP A 187 -3.77 -12.99 18.33
CA ASP A 187 -3.79 -14.36 18.87
C ASP A 187 -4.95 -15.20 18.31
N SER A 188 -5.95 -14.59 17.67
CA SER A 188 -6.97 -15.30 16.89
C SER A 188 -6.49 -15.70 15.49
N GLY A 189 -5.27 -15.29 15.12
CA GLY A 189 -4.66 -15.52 13.83
C GLY A 189 -5.17 -14.57 12.74
N ARG A 190 -5.78 -13.43 13.09
CA ARG A 190 -6.35 -12.48 12.13
C ARG A 190 -5.55 -11.18 12.08
N GLU A 191 -5.59 -10.54 10.93
CA GLU A 191 -5.22 -9.14 10.79
C GLU A 191 -6.44 -8.29 11.18
N PRO A 192 -6.38 -7.46 12.23
CA PRO A 192 -7.57 -6.81 12.79
C PRO A 192 -8.06 -5.57 12.02
N SER A 193 -7.29 -5.07 11.06
CA SER A 193 -7.44 -3.75 10.43
C SER A 193 -7.71 -3.82 8.93
N ILE A 194 -7.02 -4.71 8.24
CA ILE A 194 -7.11 -5.01 6.82
C ILE A 194 -7.86 -6.33 6.68
N PRO A 195 -9.11 -6.33 6.18
CA PRO A 195 -9.99 -7.50 6.21
C PRO A 195 -9.61 -8.49 5.11
N TYR A 196 -8.58 -9.29 5.35
CA TYR A 196 -8.12 -10.30 4.38
C TYR A 196 -9.20 -11.34 4.06
N GLU A 197 -10.12 -11.60 4.98
CA GLU A 197 -11.32 -12.42 4.77
C GLU A 197 -12.29 -11.84 3.72
N GLU A 198 -12.25 -10.53 3.46
CA GLU A 198 -13.02 -9.87 2.40
C GLU A 198 -12.19 -9.72 1.12
N ILE A 199 -10.87 -9.57 1.25
CA ILE A 199 -9.95 -9.36 0.13
C ILE A 199 -9.67 -10.66 -0.64
N ILE A 200 -9.33 -11.75 0.06
CA ILE A 200 -8.97 -13.03 -0.58
C ILE A 200 -10.09 -13.55 -1.50
N PRO A 201 -11.38 -13.55 -1.11
CA PRO A 201 -12.45 -13.95 -2.01
C PRO A 201 -12.54 -13.12 -3.30
N VAL A 202 -12.23 -11.83 -3.24
CA VAL A 202 -12.19 -10.96 -4.44
C VAL A 202 -11.04 -11.34 -5.36
N LEU A 203 -9.88 -11.68 -4.81
CA LEU A 203 -8.74 -12.17 -5.60
C LEU A 203 -9.08 -13.50 -6.30
N ILE A 204 -9.73 -14.42 -5.59
CA ILE A 204 -10.21 -15.69 -6.13
C ILE A 204 -11.25 -15.45 -7.24
N GLU A 205 -12.25 -14.61 -6.99
CA GLU A 205 -13.29 -14.24 -7.97
C GLU A 205 -12.68 -13.66 -9.25
N GLY A 206 -11.66 -12.81 -9.11
CA GLY A 206 -10.96 -12.22 -10.25
C GLY A 206 -9.97 -13.16 -10.95
N GLY A 207 -9.75 -14.37 -10.42
CA GLY A 207 -8.81 -15.34 -11.00
C GLY A 207 -7.35 -14.97 -10.83
N TYR A 208 -6.99 -14.25 -9.76
CA TYR A 208 -5.60 -13.91 -9.47
C TYR A 208 -4.76 -15.17 -9.20
N ASP A 209 -3.67 -15.36 -9.94
CA ASP A 209 -2.76 -16.51 -9.84
C ASP A 209 -1.32 -16.10 -9.46
N GLY A 210 -1.13 -14.86 -9.04
CA GLY A 210 0.17 -14.30 -8.65
C GLY A 210 0.55 -14.55 -7.20
N HIS A 211 1.45 -13.72 -6.68
CA HIS A 211 2.01 -13.86 -5.33
C HIS A 211 1.48 -12.79 -4.37
N LEU A 212 1.21 -13.19 -3.14
CA LEU A 212 1.00 -12.30 -2.00
C LEU A 212 2.33 -12.11 -1.28
N SER A 213 2.99 -10.97 -1.49
CA SER A 213 4.28 -10.66 -0.86
C SER A 213 4.06 -10.05 0.52
N SER A 214 4.36 -10.80 1.59
CA SER A 214 4.23 -10.31 2.97
C SER A 214 4.99 -8.99 3.18
N GLU A 215 4.27 -7.96 3.62
CA GLU A 215 4.86 -6.66 3.96
C GLU A 215 4.47 -6.28 5.41
N TYR A 216 5.36 -6.60 6.34
CA TYR A 216 5.14 -6.31 7.76
C TYR A 216 5.59 -4.88 8.09
N GLU A 217 4.65 -4.04 8.55
CA GLU A 217 4.95 -2.67 8.98
C GLU A 217 4.58 -2.39 10.45
N GLY A 218 4.09 -3.39 11.18
CA GLY A 218 3.70 -3.28 12.59
C GLY A 218 4.84 -2.92 13.55
N GLN A 219 6.04 -3.43 13.29
CA GLN A 219 7.24 -3.24 14.12
C GLN A 219 7.52 -1.76 14.39
N ARG A 220 7.25 -0.90 13.39
CA ARG A 220 7.46 0.56 13.47
C ARG A 220 6.61 1.23 14.55
N HIS A 221 5.62 0.52 15.10
CA HIS A 221 4.68 0.99 16.11
C HIS A 221 4.78 0.22 17.43
N ILE A 222 5.79 -0.63 17.59
CA ILE A 222 5.96 -1.48 18.77
C ILE A 222 7.39 -1.35 19.33
N GLU A 223 8.39 -1.20 18.45
CA GLU A 223 9.82 -1.15 18.79
C GLU A 223 10.23 0.03 19.70
N ASP A 224 9.37 1.02 19.90
CA ASP A 224 9.57 2.07 20.91
C ASP A 224 9.47 1.55 22.35
N ALA A 225 8.80 0.41 22.57
CA ALA A 225 8.53 -0.12 23.91
C ALA A 225 8.79 -1.63 24.06
N PHE A 226 8.74 -2.40 22.98
CA PHE A 226 8.85 -3.86 23.04
C PHE A 226 9.71 -4.41 21.89
N GLU A 227 10.35 -5.55 22.13
CA GLU A 227 11.01 -6.32 21.06
C GLU A 227 9.94 -6.94 20.15
N VAL A 228 10.21 -6.96 18.84
CA VAL A 228 9.28 -7.47 17.84
C VAL A 228 9.90 -8.65 17.09
N ASP A 229 9.25 -9.80 17.17
CA ASP A 229 9.56 -10.92 16.28
C ASP A 229 8.79 -10.80 14.96
N GLY A 230 9.37 -10.05 14.02
CA GLY A 230 8.79 -9.89 12.69
C GLY A 230 8.71 -11.21 11.89
N ARG A 231 9.56 -12.21 12.19
CA ARG A 231 9.51 -13.50 11.49
C ARG A 231 8.29 -14.29 11.93
N GLU A 232 8.00 -14.29 13.22
CA GLU A 232 6.78 -14.89 13.76
C GLU A 232 5.53 -14.22 13.19
N GLN A 233 5.52 -12.89 13.07
CA GLN A 233 4.42 -12.17 12.44
C GLN A 233 4.19 -12.57 10.99
N VAL A 234 5.26 -12.70 10.19
CA VAL A 234 5.17 -13.19 8.81
C VAL A 234 4.69 -14.65 8.78
N ARG A 235 5.19 -15.52 9.66
CA ARG A 235 4.72 -16.92 9.76
C ARG A 235 3.23 -16.98 10.05
N ARG A 236 2.73 -16.20 11.02
CA ARG A 236 1.30 -16.12 11.36
C ARG A 236 0.45 -15.64 10.18
N GLN A 237 0.95 -14.68 9.39
CA GLN A 237 0.24 -14.20 8.18
C GLN A 237 0.13 -15.31 7.13
N GLN A 238 1.20 -16.08 6.92
CA GLN A 238 1.19 -17.22 6.00
C GLN A 238 0.19 -18.30 6.45
N GLU A 239 0.10 -18.58 7.76
CA GLU A 239 -0.94 -19.47 8.29
C GLU A 239 -2.36 -18.91 8.14
N MET A 240 -2.53 -17.58 8.25
CA MET A 240 -3.81 -16.93 7.92
C MET A 240 -4.19 -17.15 6.46
N PHE A 241 -3.26 -16.98 5.51
CA PHE A 241 -3.53 -17.22 4.09
C PHE A 241 -3.89 -18.67 3.80
N LYS A 242 -3.16 -19.64 4.36
CA LYS A 242 -3.52 -21.07 4.22
C LYS A 242 -4.95 -21.34 4.65
N ARG A 243 -5.38 -20.80 5.79
CA ARG A 243 -6.78 -20.95 6.25
C ARG A 243 -7.77 -20.30 5.30
N LEU A 244 -7.49 -19.10 4.81
CA LEU A 244 -8.36 -18.38 3.88
C LEU A 244 -8.45 -19.05 2.50
N LEU A 245 -7.40 -19.77 2.09
CA LEU A 245 -7.34 -20.55 0.85
C LEU A 245 -7.87 -21.99 1.00
N GLY A 246 -8.17 -22.43 2.23
CA GLY A 246 -8.64 -23.80 2.49
C GLY A 246 -7.52 -24.87 2.46
N GLU A 247 -6.28 -24.47 2.71
CA GLU A 247 -5.07 -25.32 2.73
C GLU A 247 -4.66 -25.79 4.14
N ALA A 248 -5.44 -25.42 5.16
CA ALA A 248 -5.16 -25.70 6.58
C ALA A 248 -5.78 -27.01 7.08
#